data_AF-A0A813ES26-F1
#
_entry.id   AF-A0A813ES26-F1
#
_cell.length_a   1.000
_cell.length_b   1.000
_cell.length_c   1.000
_cell.angle_alpha   90.00
_cell.angle_beta   90.00
_cell.angle_gamma   90.00
#
_symmetry.space_group_name_H-M   'P 1'
#
loop_
_entity.id
_entity.type
_entity.pdbx_description
1 polymer ?
#
loop_
_entity_poly.entity_id
_entity_poly.type
_entity_poly.pdbx_seq_one_letter_code
_entity_poly.pdbx_strand_id
1 'polypeptide(L)'
;MLGRLHQTQFELLLKAAAQPNLLSFISRSHVQVEVRGQTGLQVKNMSSNPLYVDQVPVPTGEVRLIAPGQLLSFARLDAGSHVHFLKFRLLSTGATAVVNAQSADSGQASDLRRSSGAGLSVAPPPRLPPGDIAAPSGGSPERRARALRPHLRGTTEQHEPDEALSPSPPARLVSKDRSSSPSKLRPPHPSANPPDPKLGQEEAATLNEGVGEGAKVPVAGSWSGVSTNRGTDNSGTMVVLELSGNGVLDVPAQDRRIGPVSLANKPLFVGRKHQPDLHRHAVSQEYLQFVSRDHFRISWESGEFKLLAMTSNPIWRDRDGGPPIELGRGDVVTLLRGDRIALGSGSDSSLPEDALRSLCWKFSWERIGGQEEVDAQACSWGRTPPSPGGRGPRVFSDDFEPGPIAQSQDFDGTGPKAKARSQRP
;
A
#
# COMPACT_ATOMS: atom_id res chain seq x y z
N MET A 1 -2.06 -12.28 -11.03
CA MET A 1 -0.70 -12.77 -11.38
C MET A 1 0.18 -12.73 -10.14
N LEU A 2 1.10 -13.68 -9.96
CA LEU A 2 2.13 -13.66 -8.93
C LEU A 2 3.54 -13.62 -9.54
N GLY A 3 4.43 -12.80 -9.01
CA GLY A 3 5.85 -12.73 -9.37
C GLY A 3 6.49 -11.40 -8.99
N ARG A 4 7.80 -11.24 -9.23
CA ARG A 4 8.54 -10.02 -8.85
C ARG A 4 7.96 -8.71 -9.42
N LEU A 5 7.32 -8.76 -10.58
CA LEU A 5 6.70 -7.59 -11.20
C LEU A 5 5.34 -7.24 -10.59
N HIS A 6 4.65 -8.22 -10.02
CA HIS A 6 3.26 -8.09 -9.55
C HIS A 6 3.13 -7.93 -8.03
N GLN A 7 4.17 -8.29 -7.26
CA GLN A 7 4.22 -8.05 -5.81
C GLN A 7 5.61 -7.58 -5.38
N THR A 8 5.74 -6.28 -5.09
CA THR A 8 6.92 -5.70 -4.43
C THR A 8 7.20 -6.33 -3.05
N GLN A 9 6.17 -6.90 -2.40
CA GLN A 9 6.32 -7.59 -1.13
C GLN A 9 7.24 -8.82 -1.17
N PHE A 10 7.45 -9.47 -2.33
CA PHE A 10 8.45 -10.54 -2.45
C PHE A 10 9.85 -10.07 -2.06
N GLU A 11 10.22 -8.84 -2.43
CA GLU A 11 11.51 -8.28 -2.06
C GLU A 11 11.59 -8.00 -0.56
N LEU A 12 10.52 -7.46 0.04
CA LEU A 12 10.49 -7.14 1.47
C LEU A 12 10.59 -8.42 2.31
N LEU A 13 9.85 -9.47 1.95
CA LEU A 13 9.87 -10.76 2.64
C LEU A 13 11.26 -11.43 2.56
N LEU A 14 11.88 -11.49 1.38
CA LEU A 14 13.19 -12.13 1.21
C LEU A 14 14.35 -11.30 1.78
N LYS A 15 14.25 -9.95 1.77
CA LYS A 15 15.19 -9.07 2.48
C LYS A 15 15.06 -9.25 4.00
N ALA A 16 13.84 -9.33 4.54
CA ALA A 16 13.60 -9.56 5.97
C ALA A 16 14.08 -10.95 6.43
N ALA A 17 13.98 -11.98 5.57
CA ALA A 17 14.53 -13.31 5.81
C ALA A 17 16.07 -13.40 5.66
N ALA A 18 16.77 -12.28 5.44
CA ALA A 18 18.21 -12.22 5.16
C ALA A 18 18.69 -13.08 3.97
N GLN A 19 17.80 -13.33 3.00
CA GLN A 19 18.08 -14.17 1.82
C GLN A 19 17.75 -13.43 0.50
N PRO A 20 18.36 -12.26 0.22
CA PRO A 20 18.06 -11.44 -0.96
C PRO A 20 18.44 -12.13 -2.27
N ASN A 21 19.42 -13.07 -2.24
CA ASN A 21 19.84 -13.87 -3.38
C ASN A 21 18.72 -14.76 -3.94
N LEU A 22 17.69 -15.08 -3.15
CA LEU A 22 16.57 -15.93 -3.57
C LEU A 22 15.62 -15.24 -4.56
N LEU A 23 15.68 -13.91 -4.68
CA LEU A 23 14.86 -13.16 -5.64
C LEU A 23 15.12 -13.56 -7.10
N SER A 24 16.31 -14.08 -7.41
CA SER A 24 16.64 -14.59 -8.75
C SER A 24 15.77 -15.79 -9.15
N PHE A 25 15.39 -16.65 -8.19
CA PHE A 25 14.53 -17.81 -8.40
C PHE A 25 13.03 -17.46 -8.49
N ILE A 26 12.65 -16.18 -8.34
CA ILE A 26 11.29 -15.72 -8.59
C ILE A 26 11.25 -14.96 -9.91
N SER A 27 10.58 -15.49 -10.94
CA SER A 27 10.39 -14.78 -12.21
C SER A 27 9.50 -13.53 -12.07
N ARG A 28 9.60 -12.61 -13.04
CA ARG A 28 8.79 -11.38 -13.12
C ARG A 28 7.29 -11.70 -13.07
N SER A 29 6.86 -12.62 -13.93
CA SER A 29 5.61 -13.35 -13.87
C SER A 29 5.95 -14.81 -13.59
N HIS A 30 5.58 -15.35 -12.43
CA HIS A 30 5.94 -16.70 -12.00
C HIS A 30 4.72 -17.63 -11.98
N VAL A 31 3.61 -17.19 -11.39
CA VAL A 31 2.38 -17.99 -11.29
C VAL A 31 1.20 -17.19 -11.81
N GLN A 32 0.38 -17.78 -12.66
CA GLN A 32 -0.94 -17.27 -12.98
C GLN A 32 -1.94 -18.00 -12.08
N VAL A 33 -2.75 -17.24 -11.34
CA VAL A 33 -3.79 -17.77 -10.45
C VAL A 33 -5.11 -17.33 -11.02
N GLU A 34 -6.00 -18.29 -11.26
CA GLU A 34 -7.32 -18.07 -11.84
C GLU A 34 -8.40 -18.69 -10.97
N VAL A 35 -9.57 -18.05 -10.92
CA VAL A 35 -10.74 -18.55 -10.20
C VAL A 35 -11.55 -19.43 -11.13
N ARG A 36 -11.82 -20.68 -10.74
CA ARG A 36 -12.59 -21.64 -11.52
C ARG A 36 -13.85 -22.05 -10.76
N GLY A 37 -14.95 -21.36 -11.05
CA GLY A 37 -16.23 -21.55 -10.37
C GLY A 37 -16.25 -20.95 -8.96
N GLN A 38 -17.14 -21.44 -8.10
CA GLN A 38 -17.38 -20.88 -6.76
C GLN A 38 -16.33 -21.27 -5.70
N THR A 39 -15.60 -22.36 -5.90
CA THR A 39 -14.73 -22.95 -4.85
C THR A 39 -13.34 -23.34 -5.32
N GLY A 40 -13.08 -23.39 -6.63
CA GLY A 40 -11.81 -23.80 -7.20
C GLY A 40 -10.89 -22.61 -7.48
N LEU A 41 -9.64 -22.70 -7.05
CA LEU A 41 -8.56 -21.92 -7.65
C LEU A 41 -7.68 -22.86 -8.49
N GLN A 42 -7.17 -22.34 -9.60
CA GLN A 42 -6.17 -23.02 -10.41
C GLN A 42 -4.90 -22.18 -10.51
N VAL A 43 -3.75 -22.83 -10.37
CA VAL A 43 -2.42 -22.23 -10.48
C VAL A 43 -1.72 -22.77 -11.71
N LYS A 44 -1.21 -21.88 -12.55
CA LYS A 44 -0.41 -22.20 -13.73
C LYS A 44 1.01 -21.72 -13.53
N ASN A 45 2.00 -22.61 -13.67
CA ASN A 45 3.40 -22.20 -13.62
C ASN A 45 3.75 -21.47 -14.93
N MET A 46 4.11 -20.20 -14.84
CA MET A 46 4.47 -19.35 -15.98
C MET A 46 5.98 -19.14 -16.10
N SER A 47 6.79 -19.89 -15.32
CA SER A 47 8.24 -19.75 -15.29
C SER A 47 8.97 -21.08 -15.40
N SER A 48 10.23 -21.02 -15.83
CA SER A 48 11.18 -22.13 -15.81
C SER A 48 11.60 -22.59 -14.41
N ASN A 49 11.20 -21.88 -13.34
CA ASN A 49 11.65 -22.16 -11.98
C ASN A 49 10.68 -23.15 -11.29
N PRO A 50 11.16 -24.00 -10.36
CA PRO A 50 10.34 -25.00 -9.71
C PRO A 50 9.21 -24.41 -8.84
N LEU A 51 7.97 -24.79 -9.17
CA LEU A 51 6.76 -24.49 -8.42
C LEU A 51 6.13 -25.78 -7.91
N TYR A 52 5.54 -25.75 -6.71
CA TYR A 52 4.95 -26.90 -6.04
C TYR A 52 3.58 -26.57 -5.44
N VAL A 53 2.66 -27.54 -5.43
CA VAL A 53 1.43 -27.54 -4.64
C VAL A 53 1.44 -28.78 -3.75
N ASP A 54 1.42 -28.59 -2.44
CA ASP A 54 1.52 -29.67 -1.43
C ASP A 54 2.65 -30.67 -1.72
N GLN A 55 3.86 -30.15 -1.92
CA GLN A 55 5.09 -30.92 -2.23
C GLN A 55 5.07 -31.67 -3.57
N VAL A 56 4.01 -31.56 -4.38
CA VAL A 56 3.98 -32.12 -5.74
C VAL A 56 4.34 -31.03 -6.76
N PRO A 57 5.28 -31.25 -7.70
CA PRO A 57 5.71 -30.24 -8.65
C PRO A 57 4.59 -29.83 -9.62
N VAL A 58 4.72 -28.61 -10.16
CA VAL A 58 3.91 -28.04 -11.24
C VAL A 58 4.86 -27.65 -12.39
N PRO A 59 4.96 -28.48 -13.44
CA PRO A 59 5.77 -28.20 -14.63
C PRO A 59 5.44 -26.86 -15.29
N THR A 60 6.42 -26.31 -16.01
CA THR A 60 6.24 -25.03 -16.72
C THR A 60 5.11 -25.15 -17.75
N GLY A 61 4.16 -24.21 -17.73
CA GLY A 61 3.01 -24.19 -18.61
C GLY A 61 1.80 -25.00 -18.11
N GLU A 62 1.99 -25.94 -17.18
CA GLU A 62 0.90 -26.75 -16.64
C GLU A 62 0.03 -26.00 -15.63
N VAL A 63 -1.25 -26.40 -15.60
CA VAL A 63 -2.29 -25.87 -14.70
C VAL A 63 -2.61 -26.94 -13.66
N ARG A 64 -2.67 -26.55 -12.39
CA ARG A 64 -3.02 -27.43 -11.27
C ARG A 64 -4.10 -26.80 -10.40
N LEU A 65 -5.10 -27.58 -10.01
CA LEU A 65 -6.07 -27.15 -9.01
C LEU A 65 -5.40 -27.03 -7.64
N ILE A 66 -5.76 -25.97 -6.90
CA ILE A 66 -5.34 -25.76 -5.52
C ILE A 66 -6.58 -25.50 -4.66
N ALA A 67 -6.72 -26.29 -3.60
CA ALA A 67 -7.81 -26.19 -2.64
C ALA A 67 -7.43 -25.30 -1.44
N PRO A 68 -8.41 -24.73 -0.71
CA PRO A 68 -8.16 -24.03 0.54
C PRO A 68 -7.36 -24.90 1.53
N GLY A 69 -6.39 -24.30 2.21
CA GLY A 69 -5.47 -24.97 3.14
C GLY A 69 -4.18 -25.49 2.49
N GLN A 70 -4.15 -25.72 1.17
CA GLN A 70 -2.96 -26.22 0.46
C GLN A 70 -1.84 -25.17 0.38
N LEU A 71 -0.61 -25.64 0.23
CA LEU A 71 0.63 -24.85 0.18
C LEU A 71 1.17 -24.72 -1.25
N LEU A 72 1.12 -23.50 -1.79
CA LEU A 72 1.86 -23.11 -2.98
C LEU A 72 3.31 -22.77 -2.57
N SER A 73 4.29 -23.52 -3.07
CA SER A 73 5.70 -23.37 -2.66
C SER A 73 6.62 -23.10 -3.84
N PHE A 74 7.52 -22.14 -3.65
CA PHE A 74 8.62 -21.80 -4.56
C PHE A 74 9.88 -22.54 -4.09
N ALA A 75 10.59 -23.18 -5.01
CA ALA A 75 11.81 -23.92 -4.70
C ALA A 75 12.95 -23.58 -5.67
N ARG A 76 14.18 -23.83 -5.22
CA ARG A 76 15.39 -23.81 -6.06
C ARG A 76 16.05 -25.18 -6.02
N LEU A 77 16.74 -25.56 -7.08
CA LEU A 77 17.62 -26.73 -7.06
C LEU A 77 18.91 -26.36 -6.32
N ASP A 78 19.29 -27.16 -5.32
CA ASP A 78 20.50 -26.99 -4.51
C ASP A 78 21.10 -28.38 -4.24
N ALA A 79 22.35 -28.61 -4.65
CA ALA A 79 23.03 -29.90 -4.55
C ALA A 79 22.20 -31.13 -5.04
N GLY A 80 21.36 -30.94 -6.08
CA GLY A 80 20.49 -31.98 -6.64
C GLY A 80 19.14 -32.18 -5.92
N SER A 81 18.87 -31.43 -4.85
CA SER A 81 17.60 -31.45 -4.11
C SER A 81 16.82 -30.15 -4.30
N HIS A 82 15.49 -30.22 -4.25
CA HIS A 82 14.64 -29.03 -4.33
C HIS A 82 14.43 -28.41 -2.93
N VAL A 83 15.06 -27.26 -2.69
CA VAL A 83 14.95 -26.52 -1.44
C VAL A 83 13.82 -25.49 -1.56
N HIS A 84 12.73 -25.74 -0.84
CA HIS A 84 11.57 -24.83 -0.77
C HIS A 84 11.89 -23.65 0.14
N PHE A 85 11.94 -22.45 -0.42
CA PHE A 85 12.40 -21.26 0.30
C PHE A 85 11.30 -20.23 0.58
N LEU A 86 10.15 -20.34 -0.09
CA LEU A 86 9.00 -19.47 0.13
C LEU A 86 7.71 -20.26 -0.08
N LYS A 87 6.77 -20.14 0.86
CA LYS A 87 5.52 -20.92 0.88
C LYS A 87 4.34 -20.00 1.18
N PHE A 88 3.26 -20.16 0.44
CA PHE A 88 1.99 -19.48 0.65
C PHE A 88 0.93 -20.52 0.95
N ARG A 89 0.23 -20.38 2.09
CA ARG A 89 -0.97 -21.15 2.36
C ARG A 89 -2.15 -20.45 1.72
N LEU A 90 -2.90 -21.16 0.88
CA LEU A 90 -4.15 -20.64 0.36
C LEU A 90 -5.21 -20.65 1.48
N LEU A 91 -5.87 -19.51 1.70
CA LEU A 91 -7.00 -19.40 2.62
C LEU A 91 -8.26 -19.08 1.81
N SER A 92 -9.37 -19.78 2.08
CA SER A 92 -10.67 -19.35 1.55
C SER A 92 -11.25 -18.30 2.49
N THR A 93 -11.50 -17.10 1.97
CA THR A 93 -12.19 -16.01 2.69
C THR A 93 -13.72 -16.09 2.59
N GLY A 94 -14.27 -17.13 1.96
CA GLY A 94 -15.67 -17.18 1.53
C GLY A 94 -16.35 -18.53 1.73
N ALA A 95 -16.11 -19.20 2.85
CA ALA A 95 -16.96 -20.29 3.31
C ALA A 95 -17.12 -20.21 4.83
N THR A 96 -18.16 -19.49 5.28
CA THR A 96 -18.78 -19.77 6.58
C THR A 96 -19.17 -21.23 6.58
N ALA A 97 -18.40 -22.04 7.31
CA ALA A 97 -18.69 -23.46 7.45
C ALA A 97 -19.99 -23.59 8.25
N VAL A 98 -21.11 -23.70 7.54
CA VAL A 98 -22.33 -24.32 8.07
C VAL A 98 -21.98 -25.78 8.27
N VAL A 99 -21.29 -26.06 9.38
CA VAL A 99 -21.06 -27.41 9.87
C VAL A 99 -22.43 -27.94 10.26
N ASN A 100 -23.06 -28.67 9.34
CA ASN A 100 -24.20 -29.51 9.66
C ASN A 100 -23.73 -30.57 10.65
N ALA A 101 -23.84 -30.26 11.94
CA ALA A 101 -23.70 -31.19 13.04
C ALA A 101 -24.93 -32.11 13.10
N GLN A 102 -25.07 -32.96 12.08
CA GLN A 102 -26.04 -34.07 12.05
C GLN A 102 -25.33 -35.35 11.63
N SER A 103 -24.48 -35.84 12.54
CA SER A 103 -24.00 -37.23 12.59
C SER A 103 -23.86 -37.64 14.05
N ALA A 104 -24.98 -37.60 14.77
CA ALA A 104 -25.14 -38.24 16.06
C ALA A 104 -26.34 -39.18 16.00
N ASP A 105 -26.17 -40.31 16.68
CA ASP A 105 -27.21 -41.28 17.06
C ASP A 105 -27.86 -42.16 15.97
N SER A 106 -27.22 -43.31 15.75
CA SER A 106 -27.95 -44.57 15.61
C SER A 106 -27.20 -45.66 16.37
N GLY A 107 -27.38 -45.71 17.69
CA GLY A 107 -26.84 -46.80 18.50
C GLY A 107 -27.51 -48.14 18.18
N GLN A 108 -26.73 -49.18 17.91
CA GLN A 108 -27.12 -50.56 18.22
C GLN A 108 -25.97 -51.28 18.90
N ALA A 109 -26.20 -51.62 20.16
CA ALA A 109 -25.39 -52.59 20.89
C ALA A 109 -25.89 -54.01 20.57
N SER A 110 -24.99 -54.89 20.18
CA SER A 110 -25.19 -56.33 20.31
C SER A 110 -23.85 -56.99 20.65
N ASP A 111 -23.84 -57.68 21.78
CA ASP A 111 -22.69 -58.28 22.45
C ASP A 111 -22.28 -59.63 21.80
N LEU A 112 -21.22 -60.25 22.34
CA LEU A 112 -20.91 -61.69 22.25
C LEU A 112 -20.53 -62.30 20.88
N ARG A 113 -19.21 -62.50 20.62
CA ARG A 113 -18.53 -63.80 20.92
C ARG A 113 -17.09 -63.96 20.43
N ARG A 114 -16.33 -64.58 21.33
CA ARG A 114 -14.98 -65.14 21.27
C ARG A 114 -14.80 -66.32 20.29
N SER A 115 -13.89 -66.20 19.33
CA SER A 115 -13.14 -67.31 18.68
C SER A 115 -12.04 -66.72 17.78
N SER A 116 -10.74 -66.79 18.09
CA SER A 116 -9.83 -67.95 17.93
C SER A 116 -9.64 -68.47 16.50
N GLY A 117 -8.54 -68.03 15.86
CA GLY A 117 -7.76 -68.85 14.92
C GLY A 117 -8.06 -68.74 13.42
N ALA A 118 -7.15 -68.08 12.69
CA ALA A 118 -6.55 -68.55 11.42
C ALA A 118 -5.51 -67.52 10.94
N GLY A 119 -4.28 -67.93 10.69
CA GLY A 119 -3.26 -67.04 10.15
C GLY A 119 -3.30 -66.99 8.62
N LEU A 120 -2.99 -65.82 8.05
CA LEU A 120 -2.58 -65.71 6.65
C LEU A 120 -1.21 -65.03 6.58
N SER A 121 -0.21 -65.83 6.23
CA SER A 121 1.16 -65.41 5.98
C SER A 121 1.21 -64.59 4.69
N VAL A 122 1.69 -63.35 4.76
CA VAL A 122 1.95 -62.52 3.58
C VAL A 122 3.38 -62.81 3.11
N ALA A 123 3.51 -63.28 1.87
CA ALA A 123 4.77 -63.72 1.29
C ALA A 123 5.74 -62.54 1.01
N PRO A 124 7.07 -62.75 1.16
CA PRO A 124 8.08 -61.77 0.78
C PRO A 124 8.32 -61.74 -0.74
N PRO A 125 8.80 -60.60 -1.30
CA PRO A 125 9.08 -60.47 -2.73
C PRO A 125 10.33 -61.26 -3.18
N PRO A 126 10.46 -61.58 -4.48
CA PRO A 126 11.50 -62.47 -5.01
C PRO A 126 12.90 -61.84 -5.00
N ARG A 127 13.91 -62.66 -4.75
CA ARG A 127 15.33 -62.29 -4.87
C ARG A 127 15.79 -62.40 -6.33
N LEU A 128 16.58 -61.43 -6.80
CA LEU A 128 17.32 -61.51 -8.06
C LEU A 128 18.58 -62.39 -7.91
N PRO A 129 19.05 -63.04 -8.99
CA PRO A 129 20.25 -63.88 -8.96
C PRO A 129 21.54 -63.05 -8.96
N PRO A 130 22.66 -63.60 -8.44
CA PRO A 130 23.98 -62.97 -8.53
C PRO A 130 24.56 -63.14 -9.96
N GLY A 131 25.16 -62.07 -10.47
CA GLY A 131 25.90 -62.08 -11.74
C GLY A 131 27.36 -61.69 -11.52
N ASP A 132 28.26 -62.66 -11.60
CA ASP A 132 29.71 -62.43 -11.60
C ASP A 132 30.16 -61.85 -12.95
N ILE A 133 30.72 -60.64 -12.98
CA ILE A 133 31.61 -60.20 -14.06
C ILE A 133 32.85 -59.51 -13.50
N ALA A 134 34.00 -59.98 -13.99
CA ALA A 134 35.37 -59.69 -13.60
C ALA A 134 35.78 -58.21 -13.54
N ALA A 135 36.81 -57.95 -12.72
CA ALA A 135 37.66 -56.77 -12.81
C ALA A 135 38.42 -56.70 -14.15
N PRO A 136 38.97 -55.52 -14.49
CA PRO A 136 40.42 -55.52 -14.63
C PRO A 136 41.11 -54.38 -13.85
N SER A 137 42.32 -54.71 -13.43
CA SER A 137 43.27 -53.86 -12.71
C SER A 137 44.08 -52.93 -13.62
N GLY A 138 44.43 -51.75 -13.09
CA GLY A 138 45.77 -51.15 -13.26
C GLY A 138 45.92 -50.06 -14.32
N GLY A 139 46.59 -48.96 -13.95
CA GLY A 139 47.13 -48.00 -14.91
C GLY A 139 47.10 -46.51 -14.51
N SER A 140 47.83 -46.11 -13.48
CA SER A 140 48.35 -44.72 -13.44
C SER A 140 49.46 -44.58 -14.50
N PRO A 141 49.64 -43.39 -15.09
CA PRO A 141 50.87 -42.68 -14.73
C PRO A 141 50.76 -41.15 -14.61
N GLU A 142 51.82 -40.59 -14.04
CA GLU A 142 52.09 -39.18 -13.74
C GLU A 142 52.42 -38.26 -14.93
N ARG A 143 52.23 -36.95 -14.70
CA ARG A 143 53.08 -35.79 -15.12
C ARG A 143 53.44 -35.55 -16.60
N ARG A 144 52.94 -34.43 -17.13
CA ARG A 144 53.67 -33.18 -17.56
C ARG A 144 52.71 -32.33 -18.41
N ALA A 145 52.42 -31.05 -18.14
CA ALA A 145 53.26 -29.85 -18.03
C ALA A 145 53.65 -29.21 -19.40
N ARG A 146 53.48 -27.87 -19.47
CA ARG A 146 53.61 -26.95 -20.64
C ARG A 146 52.43 -27.05 -21.64
N ALA A 147 51.60 -26.02 -21.85
CA ALA A 147 51.84 -24.62 -22.26
C ALA A 147 52.16 -24.47 -23.75
N LEU A 148 51.26 -23.79 -24.48
CA LEU A 148 51.52 -22.92 -25.65
C LEU A 148 50.20 -22.25 -26.13
N ARG A 149 50.15 -20.92 -26.14
CA ARG A 149 49.38 -20.11 -27.10
C ARG A 149 50.27 -19.91 -28.33
N PRO A 150 49.77 -19.77 -29.58
CA PRO A 150 49.42 -18.41 -30.07
C PRO A 150 48.41 -18.28 -31.26
N HIS A 151 48.00 -17.01 -31.53
CA HIS A 151 47.66 -16.36 -32.84
C HIS A 151 46.58 -16.94 -33.79
N LEU A 152 45.50 -16.20 -34.13
CA LEU A 152 45.33 -15.05 -35.08
C LEU A 152 45.18 -15.42 -36.58
N ARG A 153 43.94 -15.34 -37.10
CA ARG A 153 43.46 -14.92 -38.46
C ARG A 153 41.98 -15.36 -38.62
N GLY A 154 41.09 -14.71 -39.38
CA GLY A 154 41.21 -13.46 -40.15
C GLY A 154 40.90 -13.60 -41.65
N THR A 155 39.62 -13.52 -42.04
CA THR A 155 39.02 -13.31 -43.39
C THR A 155 37.56 -12.88 -43.14
N THR A 156 36.94 -11.79 -43.62
CA THR A 156 36.93 -11.00 -44.88
C THR A 156 35.98 -11.54 -45.96
N GLU A 157 34.80 -10.91 -46.09
CA GLU A 157 33.89 -10.73 -47.26
C GLU A 157 32.71 -9.87 -46.72
N GLN A 158 32.35 -8.65 -47.14
CA GLN A 158 32.26 -7.92 -48.42
C GLN A 158 31.12 -8.34 -49.38
N HIS A 159 29.97 -7.69 -49.22
CA HIS A 159 29.07 -7.38 -50.34
C HIS A 159 28.29 -6.07 -50.12
N GLU A 160 28.42 -5.15 -51.07
CA GLU A 160 27.56 -3.97 -51.33
C GLU A 160 26.49 -4.36 -52.38
N PRO A 161 25.40 -3.58 -52.58
CA PRO A 161 25.45 -2.55 -53.65
C PRO A 161 24.63 -1.25 -53.44
N ASP A 162 25.18 -0.16 -54.01
CA ASP A 162 24.55 0.98 -54.70
C ASP A 162 23.36 1.77 -54.11
N GLU A 163 23.72 2.90 -53.50
CA GLU A 163 23.51 4.27 -54.01
C GLU A 163 22.23 4.65 -54.81
N ALA A 164 21.41 5.56 -54.23
CA ALA A 164 20.61 6.55 -54.98
C ALA A 164 20.18 7.80 -54.15
N LEU A 165 21.02 8.84 -54.20
CA LEU A 165 20.65 10.27 -54.40
C LEU A 165 19.72 11.08 -53.43
N SER A 166 20.35 12.11 -52.82
CA SER A 166 19.85 13.51 -52.63
C SER A 166 18.98 13.89 -51.40
N PRO A 167 18.92 15.19 -51.01
CA PRO A 167 20.06 16.02 -50.58
C PRO A 167 19.81 16.88 -49.31
N SER A 168 20.87 17.24 -48.59
CA SER A 168 20.81 18.17 -47.43
C SER A 168 20.93 19.66 -47.83
N PRO A 169 20.26 20.60 -47.12
CA PRO A 169 20.37 22.05 -47.39
C PRO A 169 21.64 22.69 -46.77
N PRO A 170 22.06 23.88 -47.26
CA PRO A 170 23.44 24.36 -47.08
C PRO A 170 23.68 25.23 -45.84
N ALA A 171 24.95 25.25 -45.41
CA ALA A 171 25.47 26.21 -44.44
C ALA A 171 25.51 27.65 -45.02
N ARG A 172 25.30 28.65 -44.16
CA ARG A 172 25.64 30.06 -44.43
C ARG A 172 26.79 30.52 -43.54
N LEU A 173 27.82 31.06 -44.18
CA LEU A 173 28.92 31.85 -43.60
C LEU A 173 28.71 33.34 -43.94
N VAL A 174 29.62 34.22 -43.48
CA VAL A 174 29.66 35.70 -43.69
C VAL A 174 28.68 36.45 -42.76
N SER A 175 29.02 37.45 -41.93
CA SER A 175 30.26 38.16 -41.56
C SER A 175 30.11 38.69 -40.11
N LYS A 176 31.11 38.74 -39.22
CA LYS A 176 32.25 39.68 -39.10
C LYS A 176 31.87 41.11 -38.66
N ASP A 177 31.85 41.35 -37.34
CA ASP A 177 32.21 42.60 -36.61
C ASP A 177 32.47 42.21 -35.13
N ARG A 178 33.64 42.38 -34.51
CA ARG A 178 34.32 43.60 -34.03
C ARG A 178 33.47 44.52 -33.13
N SER A 179 33.52 44.31 -31.80
CA SER A 179 34.23 45.24 -30.88
C SER A 179 34.09 44.89 -29.39
N SER A 180 35.04 45.40 -28.59
CA SER A 180 35.01 45.63 -27.12
C SER A 180 34.63 44.51 -26.15
N SER A 181 35.66 43.96 -25.49
CA SER A 181 35.60 43.46 -24.11
C SER A 181 35.17 44.58 -23.14
N PRO A 182 34.64 44.24 -21.94
CA PRO A 182 35.43 44.61 -20.76
C PRO A 182 35.46 43.58 -19.61
N SER A 183 36.66 43.44 -19.05
CA SER A 183 36.99 43.44 -17.62
C SER A 183 36.10 42.69 -16.58
N LYS A 184 36.73 41.67 -15.99
CA LYS A 184 36.46 41.12 -14.65
C LYS A 184 36.07 42.19 -13.62
N LEU A 185 34.95 41.98 -12.92
CA LEU A 185 34.72 42.52 -11.57
C LEU A 185 34.25 41.40 -10.64
N ARG A 186 34.97 41.21 -9.52
CA ARG A 186 34.52 40.37 -8.40
C ARG A 186 33.45 41.12 -7.61
N PRO A 187 32.38 40.46 -7.13
CA PRO A 187 31.58 41.03 -6.06
C PRO A 187 32.39 41.04 -4.74
N PRO A 188 32.31 42.10 -3.92
CA PRO A 188 32.95 42.15 -2.62
C PRO A 188 32.14 41.38 -1.55
N HIS A 189 32.84 40.75 -0.61
CA HIS A 189 32.23 40.22 0.62
C HIS A 189 31.76 41.37 1.53
N PRO A 190 30.53 41.35 2.06
CA PRO A 190 30.20 42.10 3.26
C PRO A 190 30.77 41.37 4.49
N SER A 191 31.86 41.90 5.04
CA SER A 191 32.36 41.55 6.37
C SER A 191 31.79 42.55 7.38
N ALA A 192 30.97 42.07 8.31
CA ALA A 192 30.45 42.86 9.42
C ALA A 192 30.30 41.96 10.66
N ASN A 193 31.30 41.98 11.54
CA ASN A 193 31.18 41.41 12.87
C ASN A 193 30.32 42.34 13.74
N PRO A 194 29.31 41.85 14.49
CA PRO A 194 28.72 42.62 15.58
C PRO A 194 29.72 42.73 16.75
N PRO A 195 29.73 43.85 17.50
CA PRO A 195 30.62 44.02 18.66
C PRO A 195 30.09 43.30 19.92
N ASP A 196 31.03 42.85 20.76
CA ASP A 196 30.76 42.29 22.09
C ASP A 196 30.10 43.32 23.03
N PRO A 197 29.00 42.98 23.72
CA PRO A 197 28.57 43.70 24.92
C PRO A 197 29.39 43.22 26.13
N LYS A 198 30.24 44.09 26.67
CA LYS A 198 31.00 43.82 27.90
C LYS A 198 30.12 43.79 29.15
N LEU A 199 30.57 43.00 30.12
CA LEU A 199 30.14 43.02 31.52
C LEU A 199 30.00 44.44 32.10
N GLY A 200 28.94 44.63 32.87
CA GLY A 200 28.84 45.59 33.97
C GLY A 200 28.15 44.90 35.15
N GLN A 201 28.77 44.93 36.33
CA GLN A 201 28.19 44.46 37.60
C GLN A 201 27.70 45.66 38.43
N GLU A 202 27.12 45.36 39.61
CA GLU A 202 26.67 46.31 40.67
C GLU A 202 25.37 47.08 40.32
N GLU A 203 24.47 47.54 41.21
CA GLU A 203 24.01 47.25 42.60
C GLU A 203 22.71 48.10 42.82
N ALA A 204 21.75 47.87 43.74
CA ALA A 204 21.30 46.71 44.53
C ALA A 204 19.96 47.05 45.25
N ALA A 205 19.27 46.05 45.84
CA ALA A 205 17.95 46.15 46.50
C ALA A 205 16.78 46.61 45.57
N THR A 206 15.48 46.37 45.81
CA THR A 206 14.76 46.18 47.08
C THR A 206 13.50 45.30 46.90
N LEU A 207 13.07 44.67 48.00
CA LEU A 207 11.76 44.04 48.29
C LEU A 207 10.59 44.23 47.30
N ASN A 208 9.90 43.13 46.98
CA ASN A 208 8.46 43.00 47.29
C ASN A 208 7.99 41.54 47.28
N GLU A 209 7.28 41.14 48.34
CA GLU A 209 6.49 39.90 48.37
C GLU A 209 5.17 40.12 47.61
N GLY A 210 4.68 39.10 46.91
CA GLY A 210 3.46 39.19 46.11
C GLY A 210 2.91 37.82 45.74
N VAL A 211 1.93 37.36 46.51
CA VAL A 211 1.23 36.07 46.32
C VAL A 211 0.48 36.07 44.99
N GLY A 212 0.56 34.96 44.24
CA GLY A 212 -0.15 34.79 42.97
C GLY A 212 -0.21 33.32 42.53
N GLU A 213 -1.21 32.58 43.02
CA GLU A 213 -1.57 31.27 42.48
C GLU A 213 -2.13 31.41 41.06
N GLY A 214 -1.77 30.51 40.13
CA GLY A 214 -2.38 30.51 38.79
C GLY A 214 -1.82 29.50 37.81
N ALA A 215 -2.61 28.46 37.50
CA ALA A 215 -2.56 27.64 36.28
C ALA A 215 -1.19 27.09 35.80
N LYS A 216 -0.80 25.90 36.28
CA LYS A 216 0.19 25.05 35.60
C LYS A 216 -0.39 24.48 34.30
N VAL A 217 0.17 24.87 33.16
CA VAL A 217 -0.02 24.18 31.88
C VAL A 217 0.70 22.81 31.94
N PRO A 218 0.07 21.69 31.52
CA PRO A 218 0.73 20.39 31.52
C PRO A 218 1.80 20.31 30.42
N VAL A 219 3.06 20.32 30.84
CA VAL A 219 4.23 20.07 29.97
C VAL A 219 4.19 18.65 29.41
N ALA A 220 4.63 18.50 28.16
CA ALA A 220 4.61 17.25 27.39
C ALA A 220 5.12 16.03 28.18
N GLY A 221 4.23 15.07 28.41
CA GLY A 221 4.55 13.82 29.11
C GLY A 221 5.46 12.92 28.29
N SER A 222 6.49 12.37 28.92
CA SER A 222 7.40 11.38 28.33
C SER A 222 6.68 10.04 28.14
N TRP A 223 6.61 9.54 26.90
CA TRP A 223 5.99 8.25 26.56
C TRP A 223 6.95 7.06 26.84
N SER A 224 7.22 6.80 28.12
CA SER A 224 7.86 5.56 28.58
C SER A 224 6.78 4.57 29.01
N GLY A 225 6.63 3.48 28.26
CA GLY A 225 5.44 2.63 28.33
C GLY A 225 5.34 1.74 29.58
N VAL A 226 4.14 1.69 30.15
CA VAL A 226 3.66 0.58 30.99
C VAL A 226 2.52 -0.10 30.22
N SER A 227 2.83 -1.19 29.52
CA SER A 227 1.86 -1.96 28.76
C SER A 227 1.10 -2.93 29.67
N THR A 228 -0.05 -2.51 30.20
CA THR A 228 -0.97 -3.40 30.91
C THR A 228 -1.71 -4.31 29.91
N ASN A 229 -1.13 -5.49 29.68
CA ASN A 229 -1.69 -6.54 28.81
C ASN A 229 -3.04 -7.08 29.34
N ARG A 230 -4.15 -6.42 29.00
CA ARG A 230 -5.42 -7.10 28.74
C ARG A 230 -5.60 -7.20 27.24
N GLY A 231 -5.38 -8.40 26.70
CA GLY A 231 -5.56 -8.69 25.28
C GLY A 231 -7.03 -8.59 24.90
N THR A 232 -7.47 -7.42 24.45
CA THR A 232 -8.62 -7.34 23.57
C THR A 232 -8.15 -7.81 22.20
N ASP A 233 -8.72 -8.94 21.73
CA ASP A 233 -8.29 -9.59 20.48
C ASP A 233 -8.65 -8.74 19.26
N ASN A 234 -7.78 -7.78 18.97
CA ASN A 234 -7.99 -6.75 17.97
C ASN A 234 -7.69 -7.21 16.54
N SER A 235 -7.65 -8.53 16.32
CA SER A 235 -7.28 -9.19 15.07
C SER A 235 -8.26 -8.94 13.93
N GLY A 236 -9.50 -8.51 14.24
CA GLY A 236 -10.56 -8.28 13.26
C GLY A 236 -10.44 -7.00 12.44
N THR A 237 -9.96 -5.87 13.00
CA THR A 237 -10.20 -4.57 12.36
C THR A 237 -9.15 -4.21 11.29
N MET A 238 -9.61 -4.00 10.05
CA MET A 238 -8.82 -3.59 8.90
C MET A 238 -9.08 -2.12 8.54
N VAL A 239 -8.03 -1.35 8.30
CA VAL A 239 -8.08 0.05 7.84
C VAL A 239 -7.85 0.13 6.34
N VAL A 240 -8.59 1.05 5.71
CA VAL A 240 -8.46 1.45 4.32
C VAL A 240 -8.41 2.98 4.24
N LEU A 241 -7.41 3.48 3.52
CA LEU A 241 -7.34 4.88 3.08
C LEU A 241 -7.46 4.92 1.56
N GLU A 242 -8.36 5.75 1.01
CA GLU A 242 -8.39 6.07 -0.42
C GLU A 242 -8.02 7.54 -0.62
N LEU A 243 -7.09 7.82 -1.54
CA LEU A 243 -6.65 9.17 -1.87
C LEU A 243 -7.54 9.80 -2.95
N SER A 244 -7.91 11.07 -2.76
CA SER A 244 -8.73 11.87 -3.67
C SER A 244 -8.32 13.36 -3.66
N GLY A 245 -8.84 14.14 -4.62
CA GLY A 245 -8.54 15.57 -4.81
C GLY A 245 -7.82 15.88 -6.12
N ASN A 246 -7.65 17.17 -6.40
CA ASN A 246 -7.06 17.71 -7.63
C ASN A 246 -5.58 17.33 -7.81
N GLY A 247 -4.86 17.07 -6.72
CA GLY A 247 -3.47 16.60 -6.77
C GLY A 247 -3.33 15.10 -7.06
N VAL A 248 -4.44 14.40 -7.28
CA VAL A 248 -4.48 12.97 -7.58
C VAL A 248 -4.62 12.77 -9.08
N LEU A 249 -3.75 11.94 -9.64
CA LEU A 249 -3.79 11.58 -11.06
C LEU A 249 -5.01 10.70 -11.37
N ASP A 250 -5.46 10.71 -12.62
CA ASP A 250 -6.55 9.84 -13.09
C ASP A 250 -6.07 8.38 -13.22
N VAL A 251 -5.93 7.74 -12.05
CA VAL A 251 -5.54 6.34 -11.89
C VAL A 251 -6.66 5.54 -11.23
N PRO A 252 -6.80 4.24 -11.53
CA PRO A 252 -7.80 3.38 -10.91
C PRO A 252 -7.74 3.40 -9.37
N ALA A 253 -8.89 3.24 -8.71
CA ALA A 253 -9.00 3.35 -7.25
C ALA A 253 -8.03 2.41 -6.48
N GLN A 254 -7.66 1.27 -7.06
CA GLN A 254 -6.68 0.33 -6.49
C GLN A 254 -5.27 0.93 -6.36
N ASP A 255 -4.86 1.82 -7.27
CA ASP A 255 -3.50 2.37 -7.38
C ASP A 255 -3.30 3.61 -6.49
N ARG A 256 -4.41 4.18 -5.98
CA ARG A 256 -4.46 5.31 -5.03
C ARG A 256 -4.96 4.92 -3.63
N ARG A 257 -5.01 3.62 -3.32
CA ARG A 257 -5.52 3.06 -2.05
C ARG A 257 -4.39 2.49 -1.19
N ILE A 258 -4.44 2.76 0.11
CA ILE A 258 -3.65 2.03 1.12
C ILE A 258 -4.59 1.06 1.84
N GLY A 259 -4.22 -0.22 1.81
CA GLY A 259 -4.92 -1.29 2.54
C GLY A 259 -5.83 -2.18 1.68
N PRO A 260 -6.54 -3.12 2.32
CA PRO A 260 -6.78 -3.22 3.76
C PRO A 260 -5.53 -3.58 4.60
N VAL A 261 -5.36 -2.94 5.75
CA VAL A 261 -4.23 -3.17 6.70
C VAL A 261 -4.76 -3.36 8.13
N SER A 262 -4.32 -4.42 8.83
CA SER A 262 -4.62 -4.59 10.26
C SER A 262 -3.68 -3.72 11.10
N LEU A 263 -4.23 -2.97 12.05
CA LEU A 263 -3.44 -2.16 13.00
C LEU A 263 -3.14 -2.88 14.32
N ALA A 264 -3.55 -4.14 14.48
CA ALA A 264 -3.44 -4.88 15.75
C ALA A 264 -2.00 -4.96 16.29
N ASN A 265 -1.02 -5.14 15.40
CA ASN A 265 0.38 -5.36 15.76
C ASN A 265 1.30 -4.18 15.42
N LYS A 266 0.84 -3.24 14.59
CA LYS A 266 1.69 -2.17 14.03
C LYS A 266 0.84 -0.98 13.56
N PRO A 267 1.21 0.26 13.93
CA PRO A 267 0.57 1.45 13.37
C PRO A 267 0.91 1.66 11.89
N LEU A 268 -0.03 2.23 11.14
CA LEU A 268 0.14 2.61 9.75
C LEU A 268 0.79 4.00 9.69
N PHE A 269 2.00 4.08 9.14
CA PHE A 269 2.64 5.36 8.81
C PHE A 269 2.34 5.72 7.36
N VAL A 270 1.98 6.97 7.10
CA VAL A 270 1.71 7.49 5.75
C VAL A 270 2.70 8.61 5.41
N GLY A 271 3.28 8.53 4.22
CA GLY A 271 4.19 9.54 3.68
C GLY A 271 5.11 9.01 2.59
N ARG A 272 5.88 9.90 1.96
CA ARG A 272 6.76 9.55 0.81
C ARG A 272 7.77 8.43 1.09
N LYS A 273 8.14 8.22 2.35
CA LYS A 273 9.08 7.17 2.77
C LYS A 273 8.43 5.79 2.87
N HIS A 274 7.14 5.73 3.21
CA HIS A 274 6.42 4.48 3.50
C HIS A 274 5.62 3.97 2.30
N GLN A 275 5.18 4.86 1.42
CA GLN A 275 4.48 4.52 0.17
C GLN A 275 5.07 5.29 -1.02
N PRO A 276 6.37 5.13 -1.36
CA PRO A 276 6.99 5.88 -2.46
C PRO A 276 6.31 5.61 -3.81
N ASP A 277 5.93 4.36 -4.09
CA ASP A 277 5.35 3.96 -5.36
C ASP A 277 3.92 4.49 -5.54
N LEU A 278 3.07 4.42 -4.50
CA LEU A 278 1.73 5.01 -4.54
C LEU A 278 1.81 6.51 -4.79
N HIS A 279 2.63 7.23 -4.03
CA HIS A 279 2.76 8.67 -4.22
C HIS A 279 3.29 9.01 -5.63
N ARG A 280 4.28 8.26 -6.15
CA ARG A 280 4.80 8.47 -7.52
C ARG A 280 3.76 8.24 -8.61
N HIS A 281 2.87 7.27 -8.46
CA HIS A 281 1.90 6.91 -9.51
C HIS A 281 0.54 7.60 -9.37
N ALA A 282 0.12 7.95 -8.15
CA ALA A 282 -1.19 8.51 -7.88
C ALA A 282 -1.20 10.01 -7.56
N VAL A 283 -0.06 10.65 -7.26
CA VAL A 283 0.01 12.09 -6.92
C VAL A 283 0.79 12.84 -7.99
N SER A 284 0.25 13.98 -8.46
CA SER A 284 0.94 14.80 -9.45
C SER A 284 2.20 15.44 -8.85
N GLN A 285 3.20 15.69 -9.70
CA GLN A 285 4.54 16.11 -9.27
C GLN A 285 4.55 17.41 -8.45
N GLU A 286 3.59 18.31 -8.70
CA GLU A 286 3.45 19.59 -7.99
C GLU A 286 2.97 19.45 -6.54
N TYR A 287 2.19 18.41 -6.21
CA TYR A 287 1.71 18.16 -4.85
C TYR A 287 2.63 17.23 -4.05
N LEU A 288 3.50 16.46 -4.70
CA LEU A 288 4.48 15.58 -4.05
C LEU A 288 5.44 16.30 -3.09
N GLN A 289 5.67 17.59 -3.27
CA GLN A 289 6.50 18.39 -2.36
C GLN A 289 5.84 18.58 -0.98
N PHE A 290 4.51 18.65 -0.92
CA PHE A 290 3.74 18.88 0.31
C PHE A 290 3.58 17.62 1.17
N VAL A 291 3.64 16.44 0.56
CA VAL A 291 3.67 15.17 1.30
C VAL A 291 5.03 15.02 1.99
N SER A 292 5.06 14.86 3.30
CA SER A 292 6.32 14.70 4.05
C SER A 292 6.86 13.26 3.96
N ARG A 293 8.08 13.01 4.45
CA ARG A 293 8.64 11.64 4.52
C ARG A 293 7.80 10.75 5.43
N ASP A 294 7.58 11.23 6.65
CA ASP A 294 6.68 10.69 7.66
C ASP A 294 5.66 11.81 7.91
N HIS A 295 4.42 11.67 7.43
CA HIS A 295 3.44 12.77 7.38
C HIS A 295 2.39 12.65 8.50
N PHE A 296 1.75 11.48 8.62
CA PHE A 296 0.93 11.12 9.77
C PHE A 296 1.03 9.62 10.09
N ARG A 297 0.57 9.26 11.29
CA ARG A 297 0.49 7.87 11.77
C ARG A 297 -0.95 7.58 12.20
N ILE A 298 -1.50 6.44 11.80
CA ILE A 298 -2.74 5.90 12.36
C ILE A 298 -2.40 4.71 13.26
N SER A 299 -2.82 4.75 14.52
CA SER A 299 -2.74 3.66 15.48
C SER A 299 -4.15 3.24 15.93
N TRP A 300 -4.26 2.04 16.49
CA TRP A 300 -5.42 1.63 17.26
C TRP A 300 -5.04 1.60 18.74
N GLU A 301 -5.70 2.43 19.54
CA GLU A 301 -5.39 2.65 20.95
C GLU A 301 -6.70 2.70 21.74
N SER A 302 -6.81 1.91 22.81
CA SER A 302 -7.98 1.86 23.71
C SER A 302 -9.34 1.62 23.04
N GLY A 303 -9.39 0.92 21.90
CA GLY A 303 -10.62 0.64 21.17
C GLY A 303 -10.99 1.69 20.11
N GLU A 304 -10.12 2.67 19.86
CA GLU A 304 -10.34 3.75 18.90
C GLU A 304 -9.20 3.87 17.89
N PHE A 305 -9.49 4.39 16.69
CA PHE A 305 -8.47 4.82 15.75
C PHE A 305 -7.95 6.21 16.12
N LYS A 306 -6.64 6.35 16.32
CA LYS A 306 -5.97 7.61 16.60
C LYS A 306 -5.12 8.01 15.40
N LEU A 307 -5.28 9.24 14.92
CA LEU A 307 -4.39 9.87 13.96
C LEU A 307 -3.46 10.83 14.70
N LEU A 308 -2.15 10.64 14.55
CA LEU A 308 -1.08 11.51 15.03
C LEU A 308 -0.47 12.26 13.84
N ALA A 309 -0.51 13.59 13.88
CA ALA A 309 0.16 14.45 12.90
C ALA A 309 1.67 14.48 13.17
N MET A 310 2.51 14.13 12.19
CA MET A 310 3.98 14.02 12.36
C MET A 310 4.78 15.12 11.66
N THR A 311 4.13 15.86 10.75
CA THR A 311 4.71 16.94 9.95
C THR A 311 4.41 18.33 10.53
N SER A 312 5.15 19.34 10.06
CA SER A 312 4.85 20.77 10.25
C SER A 312 3.87 21.34 9.22
N ASN A 313 3.60 20.62 8.12
CA ASN A 313 2.57 21.02 7.16
C ASN A 313 1.19 20.77 7.80
N PRO A 314 0.22 21.70 7.69
CA PRO A 314 -1.07 21.53 8.33
C PRO A 314 -1.80 20.31 7.77
N ILE A 315 -2.49 19.59 8.66
CA ILE A 315 -3.36 18.46 8.35
C ILE A 315 -4.73 18.82 8.92
N TRP A 316 -5.81 18.64 8.16
CA TRP A 316 -7.16 18.80 8.69
C TRP A 316 -7.90 17.48 8.74
N ARG A 317 -8.58 17.21 9.86
CA ARG A 317 -9.57 16.15 9.97
C ARG A 317 -10.98 16.73 9.80
N ASP A 318 -11.50 16.57 8.60
CA ASP A 318 -12.88 16.91 8.25
C ASP A 318 -13.82 15.73 8.57
N ARG A 319 -15.03 16.06 9.03
CA ARG A 319 -16.08 15.11 9.40
C ARG A 319 -17.41 15.66 8.94
N ASP A 320 -18.18 14.84 8.24
CA ASP A 320 -19.46 15.26 7.66
C ASP A 320 -20.39 15.85 8.74
N GLY A 321 -20.84 17.09 8.52
CA GLY A 321 -21.67 17.85 9.45
C GLY A 321 -20.94 18.61 10.57
N GLY A 322 -19.60 18.55 10.64
CA GLY A 322 -18.79 19.31 11.59
C GLY A 322 -17.80 20.27 10.91
N PRO A 323 -17.23 21.25 11.64
CA PRO A 323 -16.13 22.06 11.13
C PRO A 323 -14.85 21.21 11.00
N PRO A 324 -14.03 21.42 9.93
CA PRO A 324 -12.71 20.83 9.83
C PRO A 324 -11.81 21.22 11.01
N ILE A 325 -11.11 20.26 11.61
CA ILE A 325 -10.16 20.51 12.71
C ILE A 325 -8.74 20.44 12.15
N GLU A 326 -8.01 21.55 12.25
CA GLU A 326 -6.57 21.60 11.95
C GLU A 326 -5.76 20.90 13.05
N LEU A 327 -4.70 20.20 12.65
CA LEU A 327 -3.81 19.41 13.49
C LEU A 327 -2.38 19.88 13.24
N GLY A 328 -1.76 20.44 14.28
CA GLY A 328 -0.35 20.77 14.32
C GLY A 328 0.52 19.54 14.60
N ARG A 329 1.85 19.73 14.50
CA ARG A 329 2.80 18.64 14.70
C ARG A 329 2.76 18.10 16.14
N GLY A 330 2.37 16.84 16.29
CA GLY A 330 2.23 16.18 17.59
C GLY A 330 0.78 16.02 18.05
N ASP A 331 -0.18 16.66 17.38
CA ASP A 331 -1.59 16.57 17.73
C ASP A 331 -2.17 15.18 17.41
N VAL A 332 -3.08 14.73 18.27
CA VAL A 332 -3.74 13.44 18.17
C VAL A 332 -5.26 13.61 18.14
N VAL A 333 -5.92 13.00 17.16
CA VAL A 333 -7.39 13.02 17.04
C VAL A 333 -7.96 11.62 16.83
N THR A 334 -9.16 11.36 17.34
CA THR A 334 -9.90 10.12 17.03
C THR A 334 -10.52 10.20 15.62
N LEU A 335 -10.28 9.17 14.82
CA LEU A 335 -10.90 8.94 13.51
C LEU A 335 -12.14 8.05 13.61
N LEU A 336 -13.21 8.43 12.90
CA LEU A 336 -14.42 7.63 12.68
C LEU A 336 -14.53 7.24 11.20
N ARG A 337 -15.27 6.16 10.91
CA ARG A 337 -15.51 5.71 9.52
C ARG A 337 -16.18 6.84 8.72
N GLY A 338 -15.57 7.24 7.61
CA GLY A 338 -16.04 8.35 6.78
C GLY A 338 -15.23 9.64 6.92
N ASP A 339 -14.48 9.81 8.03
CA ASP A 339 -13.63 10.99 8.25
C ASP A 339 -12.65 11.20 7.07
N ARG A 340 -12.38 12.46 6.77
CA ARG A 340 -11.51 12.92 5.69
C ARG A 340 -10.25 13.56 6.29
N ILE A 341 -9.08 13.20 5.77
CA ILE A 341 -7.77 13.69 6.23
C ILE A 341 -7.16 14.49 5.08
N ALA A 342 -7.28 15.81 5.12
CA ALA A 342 -6.78 16.74 4.11
C ALA A 342 -5.36 17.20 4.43
N LEU A 343 -4.53 17.40 3.40
CA LEU A 343 -3.11 17.77 3.53
C LEU A 343 -2.86 19.18 2.99
N GLY A 344 -2.12 20.00 3.74
CA GLY A 344 -1.83 21.38 3.35
C GLY A 344 -0.85 21.51 2.19
N SER A 345 -1.26 22.25 1.16
CA SER A 345 -0.44 22.65 0.02
C SER A 345 0.62 23.71 0.34
N GLY A 346 0.97 23.92 1.62
CA GLY A 346 2.01 24.86 2.07
C GLY A 346 1.78 26.34 1.69
N SER A 347 0.62 26.68 1.13
CA SER A 347 0.22 28.05 0.83
C SER A 347 -0.31 28.72 2.09
N ASP A 348 0.23 29.88 2.44
CA ASP A 348 -0.04 30.64 3.68
C ASP A 348 -1.51 31.09 3.85
N SER A 349 -2.36 30.81 2.86
CA SER A 349 -3.80 31.12 2.83
C SER A 349 -4.65 29.88 2.54
N SER A 350 -4.14 28.66 2.81
CA SER A 350 -4.89 27.41 2.58
C SER A 350 -6.07 27.30 3.55
N LEU A 351 -7.24 27.72 3.06
CA LEU A 351 -8.53 27.43 3.69
C LEU A 351 -8.75 25.90 3.71
N PRO A 352 -9.46 25.35 4.71
CA PRO A 352 -9.67 23.91 4.82
C PRO A 352 -10.40 23.33 3.60
N GLU A 353 -11.23 24.13 2.91
CA GLU A 353 -11.89 23.74 1.66
C GLU A 353 -10.88 23.48 0.53
N ASP A 354 -9.80 24.26 0.43
CA ASP A 354 -8.77 24.07 -0.60
C ASP A 354 -7.84 22.90 -0.27
N ALA A 355 -7.61 22.64 1.02
CA ALA A 355 -6.95 21.41 1.47
C ALA A 355 -7.78 20.16 1.10
N LEU A 356 -9.09 20.19 1.36
CA LEU A 356 -10.01 19.11 1.00
C LEU A 356 -10.10 18.87 -0.51
N ARG A 357 -9.93 19.92 -1.32
CA ARG A 357 -9.89 19.85 -2.79
C ARG A 357 -8.55 19.39 -3.35
N SER A 358 -7.45 19.49 -2.62
CA SER A 358 -6.10 19.23 -3.16
C SER A 358 -5.64 17.78 -2.96
N LEU A 359 -5.34 17.38 -1.73
CA LEU A 359 -4.99 16.01 -1.36
C LEU A 359 -5.74 15.60 -0.09
N CYS A 360 -6.71 14.69 -0.25
CA CYS A 360 -7.57 14.22 0.81
C CYS A 360 -7.56 12.69 0.88
N TRP A 361 -7.32 12.12 2.05
CA TRP A 361 -7.52 10.69 2.31
C TRP A 361 -8.90 10.46 2.93
N LYS A 362 -9.72 9.61 2.31
CA LYS A 362 -10.95 9.10 2.93
C LYS A 362 -10.63 7.91 3.82
N PHE A 363 -10.93 8.00 5.11
CA PHE A 363 -10.70 6.94 6.08
C PHE A 363 -11.91 6.01 6.20
N SER A 364 -11.65 4.71 6.12
CA SER A 364 -12.65 3.66 6.30
C SER A 364 -12.05 2.44 6.99
N TRP A 365 -12.90 1.63 7.62
CA TRP A 365 -12.49 0.39 8.25
C TRP A 365 -13.60 -0.65 8.23
N GLU A 366 -13.21 -1.91 8.34
CA GLU A 366 -14.08 -3.09 8.35
C GLU A 366 -13.63 -4.06 9.45
N ARG A 367 -14.57 -4.74 10.12
CA ARG A 367 -14.27 -5.83 11.06
C ARG A 367 -14.33 -7.17 10.31
N ILE A 368 -13.17 -7.79 10.08
CA ILE A 368 -13.08 -9.22 9.77
C ILE A 368 -13.64 -9.99 10.96
N GLY A 369 -14.56 -10.91 10.71
CA GLY A 369 -15.14 -11.78 11.73
C GLY A 369 -16.42 -11.27 12.38
N GLY A 370 -16.88 -10.06 12.02
CA GLY A 370 -18.26 -9.67 12.26
C GLY A 370 -19.20 -10.44 11.34
N GLN A 371 -19.63 -11.64 11.77
CA GLN A 371 -20.97 -12.10 11.44
C GLN A 371 -21.93 -10.95 11.78
N GLU A 372 -22.96 -10.68 10.97
CA GLU A 372 -23.98 -9.70 11.34
C GLU A 372 -24.57 -10.13 12.69
N GLU A 373 -24.10 -9.51 13.76
CA GLU A 373 -24.91 -9.24 14.93
C GLU A 373 -25.96 -8.26 14.43
N VAL A 374 -26.98 -8.84 13.78
CA VAL A 374 -28.17 -8.14 13.31
C VAL A 374 -28.69 -7.43 14.55
N ASP A 375 -28.52 -6.12 14.59
CA ASP A 375 -29.00 -5.30 15.69
C ASP A 375 -30.46 -5.66 15.91
N ALA A 376 -30.74 -6.34 17.02
CA ALA A 376 -32.09 -6.78 17.41
C ALA A 376 -32.98 -5.59 17.83
N GLN A 377 -32.68 -4.41 17.30
CA GLN A 377 -33.46 -3.19 17.32
C GLN A 377 -34.74 -3.29 16.44
N ALA A 378 -35.02 -4.49 15.91
CA ALA A 378 -36.27 -4.89 15.28
C ALA A 378 -37.19 -5.75 16.19
N CYS A 379 -37.06 -5.66 17.53
CA CYS A 379 -37.91 -6.39 18.49
C CYS A 379 -38.49 -5.52 19.63
N SER A 380 -39.03 -4.34 19.33
CA SER A 380 -39.90 -3.61 20.29
C SER A 380 -41.06 -2.79 19.68
N TRP A 381 -41.28 -2.84 18.37
CA TRP A 381 -42.51 -2.32 17.74
C TRP A 381 -43.69 -3.29 17.91
N GLY A 382 -43.96 -3.69 19.15
CA GLY A 382 -45.18 -4.36 19.57
C GLY A 382 -46.39 -3.42 19.56
N ARG A 383 -46.62 -2.71 18.45
CA ARG A 383 -47.84 -1.94 18.20
C ARG A 383 -48.64 -2.64 17.11
N THR A 384 -49.66 -3.36 17.55
CA THR A 384 -50.72 -3.95 16.74
C THR A 384 -51.20 -2.95 15.70
N PRO A 385 -51.29 -3.30 14.41
CA PRO A 385 -51.90 -2.41 13.42
C PRO A 385 -53.38 -2.21 13.78
N PRO A 386 -53.89 -0.96 13.84
CA PRO A 386 -55.32 -0.73 13.99
C PRO A 386 -56.06 -1.21 12.74
N SER A 387 -57.19 -1.90 12.96
CA SER A 387 -57.98 -2.56 11.92
C SER A 387 -58.47 -1.60 10.81
N PRO A 388 -58.64 -2.09 9.56
CA PRO A 388 -59.16 -1.28 8.46
C PRO A 388 -60.65 -0.95 8.67
N GLY A 389 -60.94 0.31 9.06
CA GLY A 389 -62.19 0.68 9.73
C GLY A 389 -62.94 1.92 9.21
N GLY A 390 -62.99 2.14 7.89
CA GLY A 390 -64.16 2.76 7.23
C GLY A 390 -64.42 4.29 7.28
N ARG A 391 -64.90 4.79 6.12
CA ARG A 391 -65.60 6.08 5.86
C ARG A 391 -64.78 7.37 6.08
N GLY A 392 -64.81 8.36 5.18
CA GLY A 392 -65.56 8.54 3.94
C GLY A 392 -65.05 9.76 3.16
N PRO A 393 -65.72 10.20 2.08
CA PRO A 393 -65.20 11.26 1.22
C PRO A 393 -65.34 12.64 1.87
N ARG A 394 -64.28 13.45 1.81
CA ARG A 394 -64.38 14.90 1.94
C ARG A 394 -63.97 15.55 0.63
N VAL A 395 -64.94 16.19 0.00
CA VAL A 395 -64.71 17.17 -1.06
C VAL A 395 -64.15 18.41 -0.36
N PHE A 396 -62.97 18.86 -0.78
CA PHE A 396 -62.51 20.22 -0.55
C PHE A 396 -62.06 20.77 -1.90
N SER A 397 -62.90 21.63 -2.45
CA SER A 397 -62.49 22.61 -3.44
C SER A 397 -61.76 23.71 -2.68
N ASP A 398 -60.58 24.09 -3.13
CA ASP A 398 -59.97 25.38 -2.79
C ASP A 398 -59.29 25.92 -4.05
N ASP A 399 -59.58 27.19 -4.35
CA ASP A 399 -59.24 27.84 -5.61
C ASP A 399 -57.75 28.21 -5.69
N PHE A 400 -57.14 27.99 -6.86
CA PHE A 400 -55.77 28.39 -7.14
C PHE A 400 -55.76 29.59 -8.08
N GLU A 401 -55.70 30.81 -7.54
CA GLU A 401 -55.48 32.02 -8.33
C GLU A 401 -54.01 32.13 -8.82
N PRO A 402 -53.77 32.32 -10.13
CA PRO A 402 -52.44 32.58 -10.65
C PRO A 402 -52.06 34.07 -10.53
N GLY A 403 -51.24 34.40 -9.52
CA GLY A 403 -50.61 35.72 -9.37
C GLY A 403 -49.57 36.05 -10.48
N PRO A 404 -49.27 37.34 -10.74
CA PRO A 404 -48.72 37.78 -12.02
C PRO A 404 -47.20 37.63 -12.18
N ILE A 405 -46.80 37.50 -13.45
CA ILE A 405 -45.41 37.50 -13.91
C ILE A 405 -44.81 38.92 -13.80
N ALA A 406 -43.84 39.10 -12.90
CA ALA A 406 -42.91 40.23 -12.94
C ALA A 406 -41.75 39.87 -13.89
N GLN A 407 -41.77 40.42 -15.11
CA GLN A 407 -40.98 41.59 -15.51
C GLN A 407 -39.46 41.39 -15.40
N SER A 408 -38.86 41.21 -16.58
CA SER A 408 -37.44 41.33 -16.85
C SER A 408 -36.91 42.71 -16.44
N GLN A 409 -35.78 42.74 -15.74
CA GLN A 409 -34.93 43.93 -15.68
C GLN A 409 -33.68 43.69 -16.52
N ASP A 410 -33.49 44.56 -17.50
CA ASP A 410 -32.28 44.65 -18.30
C ASP A 410 -31.09 45.03 -17.41
N PHE A 411 -29.98 44.27 -17.50
CA PHE A 411 -28.74 44.64 -16.83
C PHE A 411 -27.73 45.15 -17.86
N ASP A 412 -27.76 46.46 -18.04
CA ASP A 412 -26.91 47.16 -18.99
C ASP A 412 -25.44 47.21 -18.53
N GLY A 413 -24.52 47.23 -19.50
CA GLY A 413 -23.13 46.81 -19.28
C GLY A 413 -22.23 47.69 -18.42
N THR A 414 -21.11 47.11 -18.00
CA THR A 414 -19.84 47.83 -17.82
C THR A 414 -18.65 46.95 -18.23
N GLY A 415 -17.95 47.34 -19.30
CA GLY A 415 -16.76 46.62 -19.77
C GLY A 415 -15.49 46.97 -18.97
N PRO A 416 -14.49 46.06 -18.90
CA PRO A 416 -13.25 46.31 -18.19
C PRO A 416 -12.35 47.30 -18.94
N LYS A 417 -12.01 48.41 -18.28
CA LYS A 417 -11.06 49.42 -18.81
C LYS A 417 -9.64 48.86 -18.89
N ALA A 418 -9.04 48.90 -20.08
CA ALA A 418 -7.61 48.69 -20.25
C ALA A 418 -6.81 49.79 -19.52
N LYS A 419 -5.90 49.41 -18.62
CA LYS A 419 -4.92 50.35 -18.01
C LYS A 419 -3.70 50.47 -18.90
N ALA A 420 -3.50 51.66 -19.48
CA ALA A 420 -2.27 52.01 -20.19
C ALA A 420 -1.07 51.99 -19.23
N ARG A 421 0.04 51.37 -19.67
CA ARG A 421 1.30 51.35 -18.92
C ARG A 421 2.12 52.58 -19.29
N SER A 422 2.25 53.51 -18.34
CA SER A 422 3.06 54.71 -18.49
C SER A 422 4.54 54.36 -18.67
N GLN A 423 5.16 54.84 -19.74
CA GLN A 423 6.61 55.00 -19.86
C GLN A 423 6.98 56.43 -19.48
N ARG A 424 8.03 56.61 -18.68
CA ARG A 424 8.85 57.83 -18.52
C ARG A 424 9.92 57.61 -17.44
N PRO A 425 11.03 58.36 -17.48
CA PRO A 425 11.82 58.77 -18.65
C PRO A 425 13.13 57.98 -18.76
#